data_AF-A0A4V6RG17-F1
#
_entry.id   AF-A0A4V6RG17-F1
#
_cell.length_a   1.000
_cell.length_b   1.000
_cell.length_c   1.000
_cell.angle_alpha   90.00
_cell.angle_beta   90.00
_cell.angle_gamma   90.00
#
_symmetry.space_group_name_H-M   'P 1'
#
loop_
_entity.id
_entity.type
_entity.pdbx_description
1 polymer ?
#
loop_
_entity_poly.entity_id
_entity_poly.type
_entity_poly.pdbx_seq_one_letter_code
_entity_poly.pdbx_strand_id
1 'polypeptide(L)'
;MARALSHILQRRHLITHMSSVSYGLSIVPSIKHSACYSTKKSVTKTDSNETNNQVQIGTAEVVKENLKSVGYLGVIVGGVGVTALILYALFSELFSSKSPYAVYSEARVRCMEHPKVMDILGAPVKAYGDETRRGRRKHISHMYYIKQGVKYMRLRFYVQGTRRQGTVYAEVKENASGNYEYSYLYVTVNHVGTIVIEDNQDTSKSLQDHESTLDFNLLLDNQ
;
A
#
# COMPACT_ATOMS: atom_id res chain seq x y z
N MET A 1 -30.46 25.80 60.69
CA MET A 1 -29.06 25.98 61.13
C MET A 1 -28.16 25.42 60.03
N ALA A 2 -27.38 26.28 59.36
CA ALA A 2 -26.27 26.06 58.38
C ALA A 2 -26.55 25.19 57.12
N ARG A 3 -26.55 25.71 55.87
CA ARG A 3 -25.43 26.10 54.96
C ARG A 3 -24.35 25.00 54.85
N ALA A 4 -23.79 24.57 53.72
CA ALA A 4 -23.94 24.77 52.28
C ALA A 4 -22.94 23.81 51.56
N LEU A 5 -23.10 23.60 50.24
CA LEU A 5 -22.04 23.44 49.22
C LEU A 5 -21.11 22.20 49.17
N SER A 6 -21.42 21.32 48.21
CA SER A 6 -20.61 20.85 47.06
C SER A 6 -19.16 20.32 47.18
N HIS A 7 -18.88 19.38 46.27
CA HIS A 7 -17.59 18.93 45.68
C HIS A 7 -16.93 17.67 46.27
N ILE A 8 -17.05 16.56 45.53
CA ILE A 8 -16.16 15.39 45.61
C ILE A 8 -15.52 15.22 44.22
N LEU A 9 -14.41 15.92 44.00
CA LEU A 9 -13.44 15.63 42.96
C LEU A 9 -12.18 15.11 43.67
N GLN A 10 -12.03 13.79 43.70
CA GLN A 10 -10.79 13.17 44.14
C GLN A 10 -9.71 13.38 43.08
N ARG A 11 -8.73 14.25 43.39
CA ARG A 11 -7.36 14.09 42.89
C ARG A 11 -6.39 14.81 43.82
N ARG A 12 -5.86 14.09 44.81
CA ARG A 12 -4.64 14.46 45.53
C ARG A 12 -3.63 13.33 45.31
N HIS A 13 -2.54 13.64 44.63
CA HIS A 13 -1.22 13.36 45.18
C HIS A 13 -0.28 14.50 44.82
N LEU A 14 0.39 14.98 45.86
CA LEU A 14 1.34 16.09 45.87
C LEU A 14 2.56 15.75 45.01
N ILE A 15 3.00 16.74 44.23
CA ILE A 15 4.26 16.75 43.51
C ILE A 15 5.29 17.44 44.41
N THR A 16 6.31 16.68 44.80
CA THR A 16 7.53 17.19 45.42
C THR A 16 8.38 17.88 44.35
N HIS A 17 8.89 19.04 44.72
CA HIS A 17 9.77 19.93 43.98
C HIS A 17 11.17 19.29 43.81
N MET A 18 11.79 19.35 42.62
CA MET A 18 13.25 19.47 42.44
C MET A 18 13.65 19.75 40.97
N SER A 19 14.14 20.98 40.76
CA SER A 19 15.20 21.47 39.86
C SER A 19 15.49 20.79 38.51
N SER A 20 15.07 21.49 37.44
CA SER A 20 15.89 22.05 36.34
C SER A 20 17.05 21.24 35.74
N VAL A 21 16.97 20.87 34.45
CA VAL A 21 17.87 21.32 33.37
C VAL A 21 17.07 21.25 32.05
N SER A 22 16.94 22.38 31.35
CA SER A 22 16.25 22.51 30.07
C SER A 22 17.27 22.97 29.03
N TYR A 23 17.41 22.21 27.94
CA TYR A 23 17.96 22.72 26.69
C TYR A 23 16.85 22.62 25.64
N GLY A 24 16.02 23.65 25.60
CA GLY A 24 15.13 23.91 24.47
C GLY A 24 15.84 24.81 23.47
N LEU A 25 16.07 24.33 22.26
CA LEU A 25 16.31 25.19 21.11
C LEU A 25 15.00 25.28 20.33
N SER A 26 14.35 26.45 20.42
CA SER A 26 13.28 26.86 19.53
C SER A 26 13.88 27.84 18.53
N ILE A 27 13.87 27.50 17.24
CA ILE A 27 14.16 28.47 16.18
C ILE A 27 13.15 28.26 15.04
N VAL A 28 12.39 29.32 14.82
CA VAL A 28 11.41 29.54 13.75
C VAL A 28 12.10 29.54 12.39
N PRO A 29 11.58 28.90 11.33
CA PRO A 29 12.12 29.07 9.99
C PRO A 29 11.37 30.22 9.30
N SER A 30 11.95 31.41 9.36
CA SER A 30 11.73 32.45 8.36
C SER A 30 13.08 33.06 8.08
N ILE A 31 13.58 32.89 6.86
CA ILE A 31 14.42 33.81 6.10
C ILE A 31 14.68 33.15 4.74
N LYS A 32 14.17 33.79 3.69
CA LYS A 32 14.53 33.56 2.29
C LYS A 32 15.97 34.03 2.11
N HIS A 33 16.85 33.21 1.54
CA HIS A 33 18.05 33.70 0.86
C HIS A 33 18.41 32.80 -0.32
N SER A 34 18.29 33.37 -1.51
CA SER A 34 18.88 32.88 -2.75
C SER A 34 20.39 33.05 -2.68
N ALA A 35 21.14 31.95 -2.57
CA ALA A 35 22.59 31.96 -2.74
C ALA A 35 22.91 31.63 -4.20
N CYS A 36 23.25 32.66 -4.97
CA CYS A 36 23.82 32.54 -6.31
C CYS A 36 25.33 32.32 -6.15
N TYR A 37 25.80 31.12 -6.48
CA TYR A 37 27.24 30.85 -6.56
C TYR A 37 27.70 31.18 -7.98
N SER A 38 28.33 32.34 -8.13
CA SER A 38 29.03 32.74 -9.35
C SER A 38 30.49 32.28 -9.26
N THR A 39 30.82 31.15 -9.88
CA THR A 39 32.21 30.78 -10.14
C THR A 39 32.66 31.48 -11.43
N LYS A 40 33.44 32.55 -11.27
CA LYS A 40 34.14 33.19 -12.39
C LYS A 40 35.27 32.25 -12.85
N LYS A 41 34.97 31.36 -13.79
CA LYS A 41 35.97 30.58 -14.51
C LYS A 41 36.63 31.50 -15.53
N SER A 42 37.89 31.86 -15.30
CA SER A 42 38.70 32.61 -16.28
C SER A 42 38.85 31.77 -17.53
N VAL A 43 38.35 32.30 -18.64
CA VAL A 43 38.51 31.77 -19.98
C VAL A 43 39.98 31.90 -20.37
N THR A 44 40.75 30.81 -20.24
CA THR A 44 41.98 30.67 -21.01
C THR A 44 41.57 30.34 -22.43
N LYS A 45 41.71 31.32 -23.32
CA LYS A 45 41.67 31.11 -24.77
C LYS A 45 42.90 30.27 -25.11
N THR A 46 42.68 29.02 -25.52
CA THR A 46 43.66 28.28 -26.31
C THR A 46 43.05 28.17 -27.70
N ASP A 47 43.82 28.66 -28.66
CA ASP A 47 43.44 28.80 -30.06
C ASP A 47 43.07 27.47 -30.71
N SER A 48 42.24 27.63 -31.73
CA SER A 48 41.59 26.65 -32.58
C SER A 48 42.53 25.68 -33.30
N ASN A 49 42.20 24.39 -33.22
CA ASN A 49 42.32 23.43 -34.32
C ASN A 49 41.40 22.21 -34.12
N GLU A 50 40.57 21.98 -35.13
CA GLU A 50 39.59 20.93 -35.38
C GLU A 50 39.80 19.56 -34.70
N THR A 51 38.73 19.01 -34.09
CA THR A 51 38.01 17.78 -34.53
C THR A 51 37.28 17.09 -33.34
N ASN A 52 35.94 17.13 -33.36
CA ASN A 52 34.96 16.23 -32.72
C ASN A 52 34.88 16.06 -31.18
N ASN A 53 33.82 16.65 -30.62
CA ASN A 53 32.95 16.18 -29.51
C ASN A 53 33.59 15.76 -28.16
N GLN A 54 33.68 16.68 -27.21
CA GLN A 54 33.85 16.33 -25.79
C GLN A 54 33.17 17.36 -24.87
N VAL A 55 31.92 17.08 -24.50
CA VAL A 55 31.25 17.71 -23.35
C VAL A 55 30.72 16.56 -22.48
N GLN A 56 31.14 16.52 -21.21
CA GLN A 56 30.85 15.48 -20.19
C GLN A 56 31.64 14.16 -20.33
N ILE A 57 32.94 14.17 -20.05
CA ILE A 57 33.69 12.90 -19.92
C ILE A 57 34.45 12.80 -18.58
N GLY A 58 34.28 13.73 -17.63
CA GLY A 58 34.93 13.61 -16.31
C GLY A 58 34.45 12.43 -15.43
N THR A 59 33.28 11.84 -15.70
CA THR A 59 32.82 10.60 -15.04
C THR A 59 32.93 9.42 -15.99
N ALA A 60 32.69 9.63 -17.29
CA ALA A 60 32.78 8.58 -18.29
C ALA A 60 34.23 8.18 -18.62
N GLU A 61 35.21 9.06 -18.45
CA GLU A 61 36.64 8.83 -18.72
C GLU A 61 37.25 8.00 -17.60
N VAL A 62 37.02 8.39 -16.34
CA VAL A 62 37.40 7.56 -15.18
C VAL A 62 36.71 6.20 -15.21
N VAL A 63 35.44 6.14 -15.64
CA VAL A 63 34.75 4.87 -15.85
C VAL A 63 35.44 4.07 -16.97
N LYS A 64 35.76 4.70 -18.12
CA LYS A 64 36.44 4.06 -19.27
C LYS A 64 37.86 3.58 -18.98
N GLU A 65 38.58 4.25 -18.09
CA GLU A 65 39.91 3.85 -17.64
C GLU A 65 39.85 2.64 -16.69
N ASN A 66 38.90 2.65 -15.73
CA ASN A 66 38.71 1.56 -14.76
C ASN A 66 38.02 0.31 -15.34
N LEU A 67 37.29 0.46 -16.47
CA LEU A 67 36.65 -0.64 -17.20
C LEU A 67 37.63 -1.51 -18.02
N LYS A 68 38.87 -1.07 -18.25
CA LYS A 68 39.88 -1.84 -19.01
C LYS A 68 40.36 -3.09 -18.27
N SER A 69 40.15 -3.16 -16.95
CA SER A 69 40.46 -4.33 -16.16
C SER A 69 39.31 -5.34 -16.20
N VAL A 70 39.46 -6.35 -17.07
CA VAL A 70 38.52 -7.47 -17.26
C VAL A 70 38.10 -8.14 -15.94
N GLY A 71 38.99 -8.18 -14.94
CA GLY A 71 38.71 -8.75 -13.62
C GLY A 71 37.65 -7.96 -12.82
N TYR A 72 37.78 -6.63 -12.73
CA TYR A 72 36.81 -5.82 -11.97
C TYR A 72 35.44 -5.81 -12.64
N LEU A 73 35.40 -5.78 -13.97
CA LEU A 73 34.15 -5.89 -14.72
C LEU A 73 33.45 -7.23 -14.45
N GLY A 74 34.21 -8.34 -14.37
CA GLY A 74 33.68 -9.65 -14.03
C GLY A 74 33.03 -9.70 -12.64
N VAL A 75 33.67 -9.10 -11.63
CA VAL A 75 33.12 -9.01 -10.27
C VAL A 75 31.86 -8.16 -10.24
N ILE A 76 31.83 -7.02 -10.95
CA ILE A 76 30.67 -6.14 -11.03
C ILE A 76 29.48 -6.86 -11.70
N VAL A 77 29.72 -7.48 -12.86
CA VAL A 77 28.68 -8.24 -13.58
C VAL A 77 28.18 -9.42 -12.76
N GLY A 78 29.09 -10.14 -12.10
CA GLY A 78 28.73 -11.23 -11.19
C GLY A 78 27.87 -10.76 -10.02
N GLY A 79 28.26 -9.66 -9.36
CA GLY A 79 27.50 -9.08 -8.25
C GLY A 79 26.11 -8.61 -8.65
N VAL A 80 25.98 -7.95 -9.81
CA VAL A 80 24.68 -7.55 -10.35
C VAL A 80 23.84 -8.78 -10.73
N GLY A 81 24.44 -9.81 -11.34
CA GLY A 81 23.74 -11.03 -11.72
C GLY A 81 23.16 -11.79 -10.53
N VAL A 82 23.98 -12.03 -9.48
CA VAL A 82 23.52 -12.70 -8.25
C VAL A 82 22.44 -11.87 -7.55
N THR A 83 22.63 -10.55 -7.45
CA THR A 83 21.66 -9.66 -6.82
C THR A 83 20.35 -9.63 -7.60
N ALA A 84 20.39 -9.56 -8.94
CA ALA A 84 19.21 -9.60 -9.79
C ALA A 84 18.45 -10.92 -9.65
N LEU A 85 19.15 -12.05 -9.52
CA LEU A 85 18.53 -13.36 -9.34
C LEU A 85 17.79 -13.47 -7.99
N ILE A 86 18.43 -13.04 -6.90
CA ILE A 86 17.81 -13.05 -5.57
C ILE A 86 16.62 -12.10 -5.53
N LEU A 87 16.78 -10.88 -6.04
CA LEU A 87 15.70 -9.91 -6.15
C LEU A 87 14.56 -10.50 -6.98
N TYR A 88 14.84 -11.08 -8.15
CA TYR A 88 13.83 -11.69 -9.00
C TYR A 88 13.03 -12.76 -8.26
N ALA A 89 13.69 -13.68 -7.53
CA ALA A 89 13.01 -14.72 -6.76
C ALA A 89 12.09 -14.14 -5.66
N LEU A 90 12.57 -13.13 -4.93
CA LEU A 90 11.77 -12.46 -3.89
C LEU A 90 10.61 -11.67 -4.49
N PHE A 91 10.85 -10.96 -5.60
CA PHE A 91 9.81 -10.20 -6.31
C PHE A 91 8.77 -11.15 -6.91
N SER A 92 9.17 -12.26 -7.52
CA SER A 92 8.24 -13.23 -8.09
C SER A 92 7.40 -13.93 -7.02
N GLU A 93 7.94 -14.12 -5.81
CA GLU A 93 7.20 -14.76 -4.71
C GLU A 93 6.25 -13.77 -4.03
N LEU A 94 6.72 -12.56 -3.70
CA LEU A 94 5.93 -11.54 -2.99
C LEU A 94 4.94 -10.80 -3.89
N PHE A 95 5.29 -10.59 -5.16
CA PHE A 95 4.42 -9.99 -6.17
C PHE A 95 3.84 -11.03 -7.12
N SER A 96 3.99 -12.32 -6.83
CA SER A 96 2.99 -13.30 -7.28
C SER A 96 1.62 -12.74 -6.90
N SER A 97 0.57 -13.05 -7.65
CA SER A 97 -0.81 -12.52 -7.49
C SER A 97 -1.41 -12.67 -6.08
N LYS A 98 -0.63 -13.22 -5.14
CA LYS A 98 -0.87 -13.43 -3.72
C LYS A 98 -0.70 -12.18 -2.82
N SER A 99 -0.60 -10.98 -3.39
CA SER A 99 -0.41 -9.74 -2.60
C SER A 99 -1.74 -9.03 -2.29
N PRO A 100 -1.93 -8.48 -1.07
CA PRO A 100 -3.12 -7.70 -0.73
C PRO A 100 -3.24 -6.43 -1.57
N TYR A 101 -2.11 -5.89 -2.05
CA TYR A 101 -2.11 -4.69 -2.88
C TYR A 101 -2.56 -4.97 -4.31
N ALA A 102 -2.26 -6.15 -4.86
CA ALA A 102 -2.74 -6.57 -6.17
C ALA A 102 -4.27 -6.63 -6.18
N VAL A 103 -4.84 -7.33 -5.19
CA VAL A 103 -6.30 -7.42 -4.99
C VAL A 103 -6.91 -6.04 -4.75
N TYR A 104 -6.30 -5.19 -3.92
CA TYR A 104 -6.77 -3.82 -3.74
C TYR A 104 -6.78 -3.00 -5.04
N SER A 105 -5.74 -3.16 -5.87
CA SER A 105 -5.58 -2.38 -7.10
C SER A 105 -6.61 -2.70 -8.15
N GLU A 106 -7.09 -3.94 -8.18
CA GLU A 106 -8.14 -4.39 -9.07
C GLU A 106 -9.52 -4.08 -8.48
N ALA A 107 -9.74 -4.36 -7.19
CA ALA A 107 -10.99 -4.04 -6.50
C ALA A 107 -11.37 -2.55 -6.61
N ARG A 108 -10.40 -1.64 -6.45
CA ARG A 108 -10.68 -0.19 -6.57
C ARG A 108 -11.10 0.21 -7.99
N VAL A 109 -10.54 -0.43 -9.02
CA VAL A 109 -10.86 -0.14 -10.43
C VAL A 109 -12.28 -0.61 -10.71
N ARG A 110 -12.61 -1.85 -10.32
CA ARG A 110 -13.98 -2.38 -10.42
C ARG A 110 -15.00 -1.52 -9.69
N CYS A 111 -14.66 -0.98 -8.52
CA CYS A 111 -15.53 -0.04 -7.80
C CYS A 111 -15.75 1.28 -8.56
N MET A 112 -14.74 1.80 -9.25
CA MET A 112 -14.83 3.06 -10.01
C MET A 112 -15.55 2.88 -11.34
N GLU A 113 -15.47 1.70 -11.95
CA GLU A 113 -16.16 1.37 -13.20
C GLU A 113 -17.65 1.06 -12.97
N HIS A 114 -18.04 0.63 -11.77
CA HIS A 114 -19.41 0.25 -11.49
C HIS A 114 -20.36 1.47 -11.41
N PRO A 115 -21.36 1.59 -12.31
CA PRO A 115 -22.17 2.80 -12.45
C PRO A 115 -22.97 3.14 -11.18
N LYS A 116 -23.53 2.13 -10.50
CA LYS A 116 -24.28 2.35 -9.24
C LYS A 116 -23.42 2.96 -8.13
N VAL A 117 -22.13 2.61 -8.09
CA VAL A 117 -21.20 3.13 -7.08
C VAL A 117 -20.88 4.59 -7.39
N MET A 118 -20.66 4.90 -8.66
CA MET A 118 -20.43 6.27 -9.15
C MET A 118 -21.64 7.18 -8.93
N ASP A 119 -22.85 6.71 -9.18
CA ASP A 119 -24.09 7.48 -8.99
C ASP A 119 -24.34 7.81 -7.50
N ILE A 120 -24.08 6.85 -6.61
CA ILE A 120 -24.33 6.99 -5.18
C ILE A 120 -23.25 7.82 -4.49
N LEU A 121 -21.97 7.61 -4.81
CA LEU A 121 -20.85 8.33 -4.20
C LEU A 121 -20.65 9.72 -4.83
N GLY A 122 -20.91 9.85 -6.14
CA GLY A 122 -20.66 11.03 -6.94
C GLY A 122 -19.21 11.12 -7.44
N ALA A 123 -19.04 11.38 -8.73
CA ALA A 123 -17.72 11.58 -9.34
C ALA A 123 -17.09 12.93 -8.90
N PRO A 124 -15.75 13.01 -8.75
CA PRO A 124 -14.75 11.93 -8.84
C PRO A 124 -14.70 11.04 -7.58
N VAL A 125 -14.51 9.73 -7.78
CA VAL A 125 -14.37 8.74 -6.69
C VAL A 125 -12.89 8.50 -6.39
N LYS A 126 -12.54 8.48 -5.10
CA LYS A 126 -11.19 8.22 -4.58
C LYS A 126 -11.24 7.05 -3.63
N ALA A 127 -10.26 6.15 -3.70
CA ALA A 127 -10.08 5.04 -2.77
C ALA A 127 -8.87 5.28 -1.86
N TYR A 128 -9.00 4.95 -0.58
CA TYR A 128 -7.94 5.10 0.43
C TYR A 128 -8.00 3.98 1.48
N GLY A 129 -6.86 3.77 2.14
CA GLY A 129 -6.74 2.78 3.20
C GLY A 129 -7.23 3.29 4.56
N ASP A 130 -6.99 2.50 5.60
CA ASP A 130 -7.24 2.85 6.99
C ASP A 130 -6.49 4.13 7.40
N GLU A 131 -7.19 4.96 8.16
CA GLU A 131 -6.65 6.21 8.69
C GLU A 131 -5.85 5.94 9.97
N THR A 132 -4.58 6.30 9.95
CA THR A 132 -3.73 6.27 11.14
C THR A 132 -4.13 7.39 12.11
N ARG A 133 -3.74 7.29 13.39
CA ARG A 133 -3.93 8.36 14.39
C ARG A 133 -3.40 9.74 13.95
N ARG A 134 -2.41 9.77 13.03
CA ARG A 134 -1.82 11.00 12.47
C ARG A 134 -2.45 11.43 11.13
N GLY A 135 -3.58 10.84 10.71
CA GLY A 135 -4.30 11.20 9.49
C GLY A 135 -3.70 10.64 8.18
N ARG A 136 -2.71 9.75 8.23
CA ARG A 136 -2.18 9.08 7.02
C ARG A 136 -3.12 7.95 6.58
N ARG A 137 -3.37 7.80 5.27
CA ARG A 137 -4.36 6.84 4.69
C ARG A 137 -3.75 5.81 3.73
N LYS A 138 -2.52 5.36 4.03
CA LYS A 138 -1.74 4.49 3.12
C LYS A 138 -1.91 3.00 3.37
N HIS A 139 -2.32 2.59 4.58
CA HIS A 139 -2.34 1.19 4.96
C HIS A 139 -3.70 0.58 4.71
N ILE A 140 -3.74 -0.63 4.18
CA ILE A 140 -4.98 -1.32 3.85
C ILE A 140 -5.21 -2.43 4.87
N SER A 141 -6.39 -2.46 5.49
CA SER A 141 -6.74 -3.52 6.43
C SER A 141 -6.96 -4.82 5.68
N HIS A 142 -6.12 -5.81 5.95
CA HIS A 142 -6.20 -7.13 5.36
C HIS A 142 -6.07 -8.21 6.43
N MET A 143 -6.73 -9.36 6.23
CA MET A 143 -6.68 -10.50 7.13
C MET A 143 -6.72 -11.79 6.33
N TYR A 144 -5.80 -12.71 6.65
CA TYR A 144 -5.78 -14.06 6.11
C TYR A 144 -6.48 -15.03 7.07
N TYR A 145 -7.24 -15.97 6.52
CA TYR A 145 -7.86 -17.04 7.28
C TYR A 145 -8.04 -18.29 6.42
N ILE A 146 -8.28 -19.42 7.06
CA ILE A 146 -8.47 -20.72 6.37
C ILE A 146 -9.89 -21.19 6.65
N LYS A 147 -10.61 -21.58 5.60
CA LYS A 147 -11.95 -22.17 5.69
C LYS A 147 -11.98 -23.42 4.82
N GLN A 148 -12.34 -24.57 5.41
CA GLN A 148 -12.43 -25.86 4.71
C GLN A 148 -11.13 -26.22 3.95
N GLY A 149 -9.97 -25.94 4.55
CA GLY A 149 -8.65 -26.20 3.92
C GLY A 149 -8.23 -25.21 2.84
N VAL A 150 -9.12 -24.30 2.41
CA VAL A 150 -8.82 -23.25 1.44
C VAL A 150 -8.40 -21.96 2.16
N LYS A 151 -7.37 -21.30 1.64
CA LYS A 151 -6.89 -20.00 2.15
C LYS A 151 -7.73 -18.88 1.57
N TYR A 152 -8.16 -17.97 2.43
CA TYR A 152 -8.90 -16.77 2.09
C TYR A 152 -8.15 -15.53 2.56
N MET A 153 -8.36 -14.43 1.83
CA MET A 153 -7.89 -13.11 2.23
C MET A 153 -9.06 -12.13 2.15
N ARG A 154 -9.32 -11.46 3.28
CA ARG A 154 -10.30 -10.36 3.36
C ARG A 154 -9.58 -9.03 3.35
N LEU A 155 -10.12 -8.10 2.58
CA LEU A 155 -9.66 -6.75 2.36
C LEU A 155 -10.78 -5.78 2.78
N ARG A 156 -10.42 -4.73 3.54
CA ARG A 156 -11.27 -3.57 3.78
C ARG A 156 -10.53 -2.28 3.42
N PHE A 157 -11.20 -1.41 2.68
CA PHE A 157 -10.73 -0.07 2.38
C PHE A 157 -11.91 0.90 2.26
N TYR A 158 -11.63 2.19 2.11
CA TYR A 158 -12.65 3.23 2.06
C TYR A 158 -12.66 3.89 0.69
N VAL A 159 -13.84 4.31 0.27
CA VAL A 159 -14.08 5.06 -0.97
C VAL A 159 -14.83 6.34 -0.64
N GLN A 160 -14.46 7.43 -1.29
CA GLN A 160 -15.07 8.74 -1.11
C GLN A 160 -15.33 9.35 -2.47
N GLY A 161 -16.58 9.72 -2.71
CA GLY A 161 -16.98 10.58 -3.81
C GLY A 161 -17.28 11.99 -3.32
N THR A 162 -17.89 12.78 -4.20
CA THR A 162 -18.29 14.16 -3.91
C THR A 162 -19.47 14.28 -2.96
N ARG A 163 -20.38 13.30 -2.99
CA ARG A 163 -21.62 13.32 -2.19
C ARG A 163 -21.48 12.51 -0.91
N ARG A 164 -20.90 11.31 -1.00
CA ARG A 164 -20.89 10.33 0.08
C ARG A 164 -19.55 9.59 0.16
N GLN A 165 -19.36 8.94 1.30
CA GLN A 165 -18.27 8.00 1.55
C GLN A 165 -18.83 6.62 1.87
N GLY A 166 -18.07 5.59 1.56
CA GLY A 166 -18.42 4.20 1.81
C GLY A 166 -17.20 3.36 2.19
N THR A 167 -17.49 2.17 2.68
CA THR A 167 -16.50 1.15 3.02
C THR A 167 -16.65 0.00 2.03
N VAL A 168 -15.55 -0.41 1.42
CA VAL A 168 -15.51 -1.54 0.51
C VAL A 168 -14.98 -2.75 1.25
N TYR A 169 -15.66 -3.87 1.07
CA TYR A 169 -15.24 -5.17 1.54
C TYR A 169 -15.01 -6.07 0.34
N ALA A 170 -13.81 -6.63 0.26
CA ALA A 170 -13.44 -7.60 -0.75
C ALA A 170 -12.95 -8.87 -0.07
N GLU A 171 -13.28 -10.01 -0.63
CA GLU A 171 -12.76 -11.30 -0.19
C GLU A 171 -12.31 -12.10 -1.40
N VAL A 172 -11.12 -12.67 -1.29
CA VAL A 172 -10.58 -13.56 -2.31
C VAL A 172 -10.27 -14.93 -1.71
N LYS A 173 -10.42 -15.97 -2.52
CA LYS A 173 -10.08 -17.36 -2.21
C LYS A 173 -8.89 -17.80 -3.07
N GLU A 174 -8.02 -18.66 -2.52
CA GLU A 174 -6.94 -19.29 -3.29
C GLU A 174 -7.49 -20.51 -4.04
N ASN A 175 -7.38 -20.49 -5.36
CA ASN A 175 -7.74 -21.64 -6.21
C ASN A 175 -6.63 -22.69 -6.22
N ALA A 176 -6.93 -23.89 -6.75
CA ALA A 176 -5.97 -24.99 -6.86
C ALA A 176 -4.69 -24.60 -7.63
N SER A 177 -4.79 -23.66 -8.58
CA SER A 177 -3.66 -23.11 -9.33
C SER A 177 -2.83 -22.07 -8.54
N GLY A 178 -3.21 -21.74 -7.30
CA GLY A 178 -2.56 -20.72 -6.48
C GLY A 178 -2.92 -19.27 -6.84
N ASN A 179 -3.90 -19.05 -7.73
CA ASN A 179 -4.40 -17.72 -8.07
C ASN A 179 -5.48 -17.28 -7.08
N TYR A 180 -5.58 -15.97 -6.84
CA TYR A 180 -6.68 -15.39 -6.07
C TYR A 180 -7.88 -15.07 -6.96
N GLU A 181 -9.04 -15.57 -6.56
CA GLU A 181 -10.32 -15.30 -7.20
C GLU A 181 -11.25 -14.60 -6.21
N TYR A 182 -12.03 -13.62 -6.68
CA TYR A 182 -12.98 -12.90 -5.84
C TYR A 182 -14.14 -13.82 -5.47
N SER A 183 -14.37 -13.94 -4.17
CA SER A 183 -15.54 -14.57 -3.57
C SER A 183 -16.69 -13.56 -3.55
N TYR A 184 -16.42 -12.35 -3.05
CA TYR A 184 -17.34 -11.22 -3.13
C TYR A 184 -16.60 -9.89 -3.13
N LEU A 185 -17.25 -8.89 -3.71
CA LEU A 185 -16.86 -7.49 -3.66
C LEU A 185 -18.12 -6.64 -3.50
N TYR A 186 -18.23 -5.89 -2.40
CA TYR A 186 -19.35 -4.98 -2.17
C TYR A 186 -18.93 -3.69 -1.48
N VAL A 187 -19.74 -2.65 -1.68
CA VAL A 187 -19.55 -1.32 -1.11
C VAL A 187 -20.73 -1.01 -0.20
N THR A 188 -20.45 -0.73 1.07
CA THR A 188 -21.44 -0.25 2.03
C THR A 188 -21.35 1.26 2.14
N VAL A 189 -22.43 1.95 1.80
CA VAL A 189 -22.54 3.41 1.88
C VAL A 189 -23.48 3.77 3.03
N ASN A 190 -23.01 4.64 3.92
CA ASN A 190 -23.80 5.11 5.07
C ASN A 190 -25.13 5.72 4.58
N HIS A 191 -26.25 5.27 5.16
CA HIS A 191 -27.62 5.73 4.87
C HIS A 191 -28.18 5.38 3.49
N VAL A 192 -27.51 4.54 2.70
CA VAL A 192 -28.01 4.06 1.39
C VAL A 192 -28.19 2.56 1.39
N GLY A 193 -27.23 1.85 1.97
CA GLY A 193 -27.19 0.39 1.99
C GLY A 193 -25.93 -0.15 1.32
N THR A 194 -25.99 -1.43 0.96
CA THR A 194 -24.87 -2.16 0.37
C THR A 194 -25.12 -2.40 -1.11
N ILE A 195 -24.09 -2.12 -1.92
CA ILE A 195 -24.07 -2.34 -3.37
C ILE A 195 -23.13 -3.51 -3.62
N VAL A 196 -23.64 -4.59 -4.20
CA VAL A 196 -22.83 -5.75 -4.58
C VAL A 196 -22.31 -5.54 -6.00
N ILE A 197 -21.00 -5.63 -6.18
CA ILE A 197 -20.32 -5.49 -7.48
C ILE A 197 -20.06 -6.87 -8.08
N GLU A 198 -19.51 -7.77 -7.26
CA GLU A 198 -19.34 -9.18 -7.61
C GLU A 198 -19.88 -10.03 -6.48
N ASP A 199 -20.77 -10.95 -6.84
CA ASP A 199 -21.23 -12.03 -5.99
C ASP A 199 -20.92 -13.34 -6.71
N ASN A 200 -19.84 -14.00 -6.29
CA ASN A 200 -19.47 -15.32 -6.81
C ASN A 200 -19.75 -16.41 -5.76
N GLN A 201 -20.62 -16.12 -4.78
CA GLN A 201 -20.99 -17.07 -3.72
C GLN A 201 -21.72 -18.30 -4.25
N ASP A 202 -22.27 -18.24 -5.47
CA ASP A 202 -23.01 -19.33 -6.08
C ASP A 202 -22.11 -20.53 -6.42
N THR A 203 -20.81 -20.34 -6.68
CA THR A 203 -19.93 -21.47 -7.03
C THR A 203 -19.58 -22.35 -5.82
N SER A 204 -19.51 -21.79 -4.61
CA SER A 204 -19.18 -22.58 -3.40
C SER A 204 -20.40 -23.13 -2.67
N LYS A 205 -21.56 -22.46 -2.74
CA LYS A 205 -22.81 -22.99 -2.18
C LYS A 205 -23.34 -24.14 -3.03
N SER A 206 -23.32 -24.01 -4.36
CA SER A 206 -23.80 -25.06 -5.28
C SER A 206 -23.04 -26.39 -5.16
N LEU A 207 -21.72 -26.36 -4.90
CA LEU A 207 -20.93 -27.59 -4.73
C LEU A 207 -21.19 -28.30 -3.40
N GLN A 208 -21.44 -27.54 -2.33
CA GLN A 208 -21.73 -28.07 -1.00
C GLN A 208 -23.14 -28.67 -0.92
N ASP A 209 -24.09 -28.09 -1.67
CA ASP A 209 -25.44 -28.61 -1.82
C ASP A 209 -25.46 -29.88 -2.69
N HIS A 210 -24.60 -30.00 -3.71
CA HIS A 210 -24.56 -31.19 -4.56
C HIS A 210 -23.88 -32.40 -3.89
N GLU A 211 -22.82 -32.19 -3.11
CA GLU A 211 -22.12 -33.24 -2.36
C GLU A 211 -23.02 -33.83 -1.24
N SER A 212 -23.72 -32.95 -0.51
CA SER A 212 -24.68 -33.38 0.53
C SER A 212 -25.93 -34.07 -0.01
N THR A 213 -26.34 -33.77 -1.24
CA THR A 213 -27.47 -34.46 -1.91
C THR A 213 -27.08 -35.87 -2.36
N LEU A 214 -25.83 -36.08 -2.80
CA LEU A 214 -25.33 -37.40 -3.21
C LEU A 214 -25.16 -38.35 -2.02
N ASP A 215 -24.66 -37.84 -0.90
CA ASP A 215 -24.54 -38.62 0.34
C ASP A 215 -25.91 -39.08 0.88
N PHE A 216 -26.94 -38.25 0.75
CA PHE A 216 -28.30 -38.58 1.17
C PHE A 216 -28.96 -39.63 0.26
N ASN A 217 -28.76 -39.53 -1.06
CA ASN A 217 -29.31 -40.49 -2.02
C ASN A 217 -28.61 -41.86 -1.95
N LEU A 218 -27.30 -41.90 -1.71
CA LEU A 218 -26.55 -43.14 -1.52
C LEU A 218 -26.93 -43.88 -0.21
N LEU A 219 -27.42 -43.15 0.79
CA LEU A 219 -27.94 -43.74 2.03
C LEU A 219 -29.35 -44.33 1.86
N LEU A 220 -30.12 -43.85 0.88
CA LEU A 220 -31.46 -44.36 0.58
C LEU A 220 -31.47 -45.53 -0.41
N ASP A 221 -30.49 -45.61 -1.32
CA ASP A 221 -30.36 -46.72 -2.28
C ASP A 221 -29.79 -48.01 -1.68
N ASN A 222 -29.34 -47.98 -0.42
CA ASN A 222 -28.77 -49.13 0.30
C ASN A 222 -29.69 -49.69 1.41
N GLN A 223 -31.01 -49.42 1.30
CA GLN A 223 -32.08 -50.06 2.08
C GLN A 223 -33.00 -50.91 1.21
#